data_AF-A0A5R9RCH4-F1
#
_entry.id   AF-A0A5R9RCH4-F1
#
_cell.length_a   1.000
_cell.length_b   1.000
_cell.length_c   1.000
_cell.angle_alpha   90.00
_cell.angle_beta   90.00
_cell.angle_gamma   90.00
#
_symmetry.space_group_name_H-M   'P 1'
#
loop_
_entity.id
_entity.type
_entity.pdbx_description
1 polymer ?
#
loop_
_entity_poly.entity_id
_entity_poly.type
_entity_poly.pdbx_seq_one_letter_code
_entity_poly.pdbx_strand_id
1 'polypeptide(L)'
;MDDKEVAVRRISLALLLIALTASSGCAVKKNFYASGGSRADGTVDLAYDVQQFEQPVVDVSQAQAIAKSKCQVWGYQDAEAFGGQTQHCNQFNGYGTCIAAQIVVKYQCLGNLGNQVGQNAPAPLLAQPQAQSSASGSLNKAQWQQQQLQMLQSTPMSYEEYQRRYQQIMAQ
;
A
#
# COMPACT_ATOMS: atom_id res chain seq x y z
N MET A 1 -46.86 -4.05 -50.58
CA MET A 1 -45.94 -4.11 -49.44
C MET A 1 -46.24 -5.43 -48.75
N ASP A 2 -45.49 -6.45 -49.15
CA ASP A 2 -45.81 -7.86 -48.90
C ASP A 2 -45.77 -8.19 -47.40
N ASP A 3 -46.83 -8.80 -46.88
CA ASP A 3 -46.94 -9.23 -45.47
C ASP A 3 -45.76 -10.10 -45.01
N LYS A 4 -45.08 -10.76 -45.96
CA LYS A 4 -43.87 -11.55 -45.73
C LYS A 4 -42.66 -10.69 -45.31
N GLU A 5 -42.48 -9.50 -45.88
CA GLU A 5 -41.42 -8.55 -45.50
C GLU A 5 -41.60 -8.04 -44.07
N VAL A 6 -42.85 -7.78 -43.67
CA VAL A 6 -43.19 -7.32 -42.31
C VAL A 6 -42.96 -8.45 -41.28
N ALA A 7 -43.31 -9.69 -41.63
CA ALA A 7 -43.07 -10.86 -40.78
C ALA A 7 -41.57 -11.13 -40.59
N VAL A 8 -40.78 -11.08 -41.67
CA VAL A 8 -39.32 -11.27 -41.61
C VAL A 8 -38.65 -10.18 -40.78
N ARG A 9 -39.05 -8.91 -40.92
CA ARG A 9 -38.53 -7.82 -40.08
C ARG A 9 -38.84 -8.00 -38.60
N ARG A 10 -40.05 -8.45 -38.24
CA ARG A 10 -40.45 -8.72 -36.84
C ARG A 10 -39.67 -9.88 -36.24
N ILE A 11 -39.45 -10.95 -37.02
CA ILE A 11 -38.66 -12.12 -36.59
C ILE A 11 -37.19 -11.72 -36.39
N SER A 12 -36.61 -10.95 -37.33
CA SER A 12 -35.24 -10.45 -37.21
C SER A 12 -35.06 -9.52 -36.00
N LEU A 13 -36.03 -8.63 -35.72
CA LEU A 13 -36.01 -7.79 -34.51
C LEU A 13 -36.11 -8.63 -33.23
N ALA A 14 -36.96 -9.65 -33.21
CA ALA A 14 -37.11 -10.55 -32.06
C ALA A 14 -35.82 -11.35 -31.80
N LEU A 15 -35.17 -11.88 -32.83
CA LEU A 15 -33.90 -12.59 -32.72
C LEU A 15 -32.76 -11.67 -32.24
N LEU A 16 -32.73 -10.42 -32.71
CA LEU A 16 -31.75 -9.43 -32.25
C LEU A 16 -31.94 -9.11 -30.77
N LEU A 17 -33.18 -8.91 -30.32
CA LEU A 17 -33.50 -8.64 -28.91
C LEU A 17 -33.13 -9.81 -27.99
N ILE A 18 -33.37 -11.05 -28.42
CA ILE A 18 -33.00 -12.26 -27.66
C ILE A 18 -31.47 -12.38 -27.54
N ALA A 19 -30.74 -12.12 -28.63
CA ALA A 19 -29.27 -12.15 -28.63
C ALA A 19 -28.65 -11.12 -27.69
N LEU A 20 -29.25 -9.93 -27.56
CA LEU A 20 -28.78 -8.89 -26.63
C LEU A 20 -28.95 -9.27 -25.15
N THR A 21 -29.95 -10.09 -24.81
CA THR A 21 -30.19 -10.50 -23.41
C THR A 21 -29.32 -11.67 -22.93
N ALA A 22 -28.67 -12.39 -23.84
CA ALA A 22 -27.87 -13.58 -23.51
C ALA A 22 -26.42 -13.27 -23.06
N SER A 23 -26.01 -12.01 -23.04
CA SER A 23 -24.66 -11.57 -22.64
C SER A 23 -24.53 -11.33 -21.12
N SER A 24 -25.20 -12.13 -20.29
CA SER A 24 -25.00 -12.09 -18.84
C SER A 24 -23.68 -12.78 -18.50
N GLY A 25 -22.71 -12.03 -17.93
CA GLY A 25 -21.48 -12.62 -17.39
C GLY A 25 -21.77 -13.54 -16.21
N CYS A 26 -20.90 -14.53 -15.98
CA CYS A 26 -21.06 -15.46 -14.88
C CYS A 26 -20.72 -14.76 -13.55
N ALA A 27 -21.69 -14.69 -12.62
CA ALA A 27 -21.45 -14.20 -11.27
C ALA A 27 -20.65 -15.25 -10.47
N VAL A 28 -19.40 -14.93 -10.11
CA VAL A 28 -18.50 -15.85 -9.39
C VAL A 28 -18.06 -15.23 -8.08
N LYS A 29 -18.23 -15.96 -6.97
CA LYS A 29 -17.72 -15.50 -5.67
C LYS A 29 -16.19 -15.57 -5.66
N LYS A 30 -15.55 -14.46 -5.30
CA LYS A 30 -14.09 -14.38 -5.15
C LYS A 30 -13.75 -13.94 -3.74
N ASN A 31 -12.77 -14.62 -3.14
CA ASN A 31 -12.25 -14.26 -1.83
C ASN A 31 -11.01 -13.39 -1.99
N PHE A 32 -10.86 -12.41 -1.11
CA PHE A 32 -9.63 -11.63 -1.02
C PHE A 32 -8.52 -12.47 -0.39
N TYR A 33 -7.29 -12.24 -0.84
CA TYR A 33 -6.08 -12.72 -0.20
C TYR A 33 -5.06 -11.59 -0.08
N ALA A 34 -4.15 -11.68 0.89
CA ALA A 34 -3.07 -10.71 1.02
C ALA A 34 -2.02 -10.97 -0.06
N SER A 35 -1.83 -10.02 -0.98
CA SER A 35 -0.83 -10.08 -2.03
C SER A 35 0.47 -9.37 -1.65
N GLY A 36 0.42 -8.42 -0.71
CA GLY A 36 1.60 -7.66 -0.29
C GLY A 36 1.32 -6.67 0.83
N GLY A 37 2.26 -5.75 1.03
CA GLY A 37 2.18 -4.69 2.02
C GLY A 37 3.56 -4.23 2.50
N SER A 38 3.60 -3.06 3.11
CA SER A 38 4.80 -2.49 3.73
C SER A 38 4.49 -2.07 5.15
N ARG A 39 5.17 -2.70 6.12
CA ARG A 39 5.07 -2.32 7.53
C ARG A 39 5.57 -0.89 7.77
N ALA A 40 6.63 -0.49 7.06
CA ALA A 40 7.24 0.84 7.18
C ALA A 40 6.29 1.93 6.69
N ASP A 41 5.56 1.66 5.60
CA ASP A 41 4.59 2.61 5.04
C ASP A 41 3.19 2.44 5.65
N GLY A 42 3.00 1.43 6.51
CA GLY A 42 1.70 1.13 7.12
C GLY A 42 0.64 0.73 6.10
N THR A 43 1.00 -0.04 5.07
CA THR A 43 0.07 -0.44 4.00
C THR A 43 -0.02 -1.95 3.83
N VAL A 44 -1.20 -2.45 3.46
CA VAL A 44 -1.47 -3.85 3.14
C VAL A 44 -2.18 -3.90 1.80
N ASP A 45 -1.73 -4.79 0.92
CA ASP A 45 -2.31 -4.97 -0.41
C ASP A 45 -3.11 -6.28 -0.40
N LEU A 46 -4.42 -6.17 -0.67
CA LEU A 46 -5.30 -7.33 -0.83
C LEU A 46 -5.68 -7.49 -2.29
N ALA A 47 -5.75 -8.72 -2.76
CA ALA A 47 -6.05 -9.01 -4.14
C ALA A 47 -7.11 -10.11 -4.31
N TYR A 48 -7.73 -10.12 -5.48
CA TYR A 48 -8.53 -11.22 -5.99
C TYR A 48 -8.35 -11.33 -7.50
N ASP A 49 -8.48 -12.56 -8.02
CA ASP A 49 -8.28 -12.84 -9.44
C ASP A 49 -9.60 -12.95 -10.19
N VAL A 50 -9.62 -12.36 -11.38
CA VAL A 50 -10.75 -12.35 -12.31
C VAL A 50 -10.32 -12.91 -13.66
N GLN A 51 -11.21 -13.65 -14.29
CA GLN A 51 -11.03 -14.14 -15.66
C GLN A 51 -11.90 -13.32 -16.63
N GLN A 52 -11.65 -13.48 -17.92
CA GLN A 52 -12.44 -12.88 -18.97
C GLN A 52 -13.92 -13.27 -18.82
N PHE A 53 -14.82 -12.28 -18.87
CA PHE A 53 -16.28 -12.43 -18.77
C PHE A 53 -16.82 -12.86 -17.39
N GLU A 54 -15.98 -12.96 -16.37
CA GLU A 54 -16.46 -13.12 -14.99
C GLU A 54 -17.01 -11.81 -14.44
N GLN A 55 -18.11 -11.90 -13.69
CA GLN A 55 -18.58 -10.84 -12.81
C GLN A 55 -18.26 -11.22 -11.36
N PRO A 56 -17.14 -10.73 -10.80
CA PRO A 56 -16.73 -11.12 -9.46
C PRO A 56 -17.67 -10.53 -8.41
N VAL A 57 -18.21 -11.40 -7.56
CA VAL A 57 -18.93 -11.01 -6.35
C VAL A 57 -17.97 -11.18 -5.18
N VAL A 58 -17.52 -10.05 -4.64
CA VAL A 58 -16.51 -10.01 -3.57
C VAL A 58 -17.13 -9.56 -2.24
N ASP A 59 -16.55 -10.04 -1.15
CA ASP A 59 -16.92 -9.61 0.20
C ASP A 59 -15.92 -8.56 0.72
N VAL A 60 -16.33 -7.30 0.74
CA VAL A 60 -15.50 -6.20 1.24
C VAL A 60 -15.27 -6.30 2.75
N SER A 61 -16.21 -6.88 3.50
CA SER A 61 -16.05 -7.08 4.94
C SER A 61 -14.98 -8.13 5.26
N GLN A 62 -14.91 -9.18 4.43
CA GLN A 62 -13.81 -10.15 4.46
C GLN A 62 -12.47 -9.46 4.21
N ALA A 63 -12.39 -8.60 3.18
CA ALA A 63 -11.17 -7.84 2.88
C ALA A 63 -10.74 -7.00 4.08
N GLN A 64 -11.67 -6.21 4.64
CA GLN A 64 -11.43 -5.39 5.82
C GLN A 64 -10.89 -6.22 7.00
N ALA A 65 -11.48 -7.39 7.26
CA ALA A 65 -11.04 -8.27 8.33
C ALA A 65 -9.62 -8.81 8.11
N ILE A 66 -9.28 -9.19 6.88
CA ILE A 66 -7.92 -9.64 6.52
C ILE A 66 -6.92 -8.49 6.69
N ALA A 67 -7.23 -7.30 6.17
CA ALA A 67 -6.38 -6.13 6.28
C ALA A 67 -6.12 -5.76 7.74
N LYS A 68 -7.19 -5.68 8.55
CA LYS A 68 -7.11 -5.42 9.99
C LYS A 68 -6.23 -6.44 10.69
N SER A 69 -6.42 -7.73 10.43
CA SER A 69 -5.61 -8.79 11.01
C SER A 69 -4.12 -8.63 10.67
N LYS A 70 -3.78 -8.30 9.42
CA LYS A 70 -2.39 -8.03 9.00
C LYS A 70 -1.81 -6.80 9.69
N CYS A 71 -2.57 -5.72 9.78
CA CYS A 71 -2.17 -4.49 10.47
C CYS A 71 -1.95 -4.73 11.98
N GLN A 72 -2.80 -5.54 12.61
CA GLN A 72 -2.67 -5.91 14.03
C GLN A 72 -1.40 -6.70 14.35
N VAL A 73 -0.95 -7.57 13.43
CA VAL A 73 0.35 -8.25 13.56
C VAL A 73 1.51 -7.25 13.67
N TRP A 74 1.37 -6.06 13.09
CA TRP A 74 2.39 -5.00 13.16
C TRP A 74 2.23 -4.06 14.35
N GLY A 75 1.12 -4.15 15.09
CA GLY A 75 0.80 -3.30 16.25
C GLY A 75 -0.18 -2.15 15.95
N TYR A 76 -0.77 -2.12 14.75
CA TYR A 76 -1.85 -1.19 14.43
C TYR A 76 -3.19 -1.71 14.95
N GLN A 77 -4.17 -0.80 15.11
CA GLN A 77 -5.46 -1.14 15.71
C GLN A 77 -6.51 -1.49 14.65
N ASP A 78 -6.45 -0.82 13.50
CA ASP A 78 -7.38 -1.01 12.41
C ASP A 78 -6.70 -0.87 11.04
N ALA A 79 -7.51 -1.03 9.99
CA ALA A 79 -7.13 -0.77 8.62
C ALA A 79 -8.25 0.02 7.90
N GLU A 80 -7.95 0.70 6.81
CA GLU A 80 -8.96 1.36 5.99
C GLU A 80 -8.54 1.30 4.51
N ALA A 81 -9.50 1.05 3.61
CA ALA A 81 -9.21 1.01 2.18
C ALA A 81 -8.85 2.41 1.66
N PHE A 82 -7.81 2.51 0.84
CA PHE A 82 -7.37 3.78 0.25
C PHE A 82 -6.82 3.57 -1.16
N GLY A 83 -6.72 4.65 -1.94
CA GLY A 83 -6.08 4.62 -3.26
C GLY A 83 -6.85 3.87 -4.36
N GLY A 84 -8.08 3.41 -4.08
CA GLY A 84 -8.92 2.72 -5.05
C GLY A 84 -8.46 1.29 -5.35
N GLN A 85 -8.83 0.80 -6.53
CA GLN A 85 -8.47 -0.54 -7.00
C GLN A 85 -7.57 -0.41 -8.23
N THR A 86 -6.50 -1.21 -8.27
CA THR A 86 -5.58 -1.30 -9.42
C THR A 86 -5.74 -2.67 -10.07
N GLN A 87 -5.81 -2.70 -11.39
CA GLN A 87 -5.88 -3.94 -12.15
C GLN A 87 -4.52 -4.26 -12.77
N HIS A 88 -3.98 -5.44 -12.45
CA HIS A 88 -2.80 -6.00 -13.11
C HIS A 88 -3.21 -7.14 -14.03
N CYS A 89 -2.77 -7.12 -15.29
CA CYS A 89 -3.06 -8.22 -16.20
C CYS A 89 -2.00 -9.32 -16.08
N ASN A 90 -2.44 -10.52 -15.70
CA ASN A 90 -1.57 -11.68 -15.52
C ASN A 90 -1.39 -12.47 -16.84
N GLN A 91 -2.40 -12.43 -17.72
CA GLN A 91 -2.39 -13.18 -18.97
C GLN A 91 -3.08 -12.45 -20.10
N PHE A 92 -2.42 -12.42 -21.26
CA PHE A 92 -2.97 -11.93 -22.52
C PHE A 92 -3.23 -13.10 -23.48
N ASN A 93 -4.27 -12.98 -24.32
CA ASN A 93 -4.49 -13.91 -25.43
C ASN A 93 -3.62 -13.58 -26.65
N GLY A 94 -3.71 -14.39 -27.71
CA GLY A 94 -2.98 -14.17 -28.97
C GLY A 94 -3.34 -12.88 -29.73
N TYR A 95 -4.39 -12.16 -29.32
CA TYR A 95 -4.81 -10.88 -29.86
C TYR A 95 -4.43 -9.68 -28.96
N GLY A 96 -3.68 -9.92 -27.89
CA GLY A 96 -3.26 -8.88 -26.94
C GLY A 96 -4.36 -8.43 -25.96
N THR A 97 -5.47 -9.15 -25.85
CA THR A 97 -6.53 -8.86 -24.87
C THR A 97 -6.23 -9.54 -23.53
N CYS A 98 -6.42 -8.82 -22.43
CA CYS A 98 -6.26 -9.39 -21.09
C CYS A 98 -7.37 -10.41 -20.80
N ILE A 99 -7.00 -11.64 -20.47
CA ILE A 99 -7.94 -12.74 -20.19
C ILE A 99 -7.91 -13.20 -18.73
N ALA A 100 -6.87 -12.83 -17.99
CA ALA A 100 -6.78 -13.04 -16.55
C ALA A 100 -6.16 -11.80 -15.91
N ALA A 101 -6.81 -11.24 -14.90
CA ALA A 101 -6.31 -10.07 -14.19
C ALA A 101 -6.41 -10.26 -12.68
N GLN A 102 -5.47 -9.67 -11.96
CA GLN A 102 -5.50 -9.51 -10.52
C GLN A 102 -5.96 -8.10 -10.19
N ILE A 103 -7.02 -7.98 -9.41
CA ILE A 103 -7.47 -6.70 -8.86
C ILE A 103 -6.86 -6.55 -7.48
N VAL A 104 -6.17 -5.43 -7.24
CA VAL A 104 -5.50 -5.12 -5.99
C VAL A 104 -6.17 -3.91 -5.34
N VAL A 105 -6.50 -4.03 -4.06
CA VAL A 105 -7.09 -3.00 -3.21
C VAL A 105 -6.12 -2.72 -2.09
N LYS A 106 -5.68 -1.47 -1.96
CA LYS A 106 -4.76 -1.06 -0.91
C LYS A 106 -5.51 -0.67 0.35
N TYR A 107 -4.94 -1.02 1.50
CA TYR A 107 -5.40 -0.65 2.83
C TYR A 107 -4.29 0.05 3.60
N GLN A 108 -4.62 1.12 4.30
CA GLN A 108 -3.73 1.81 5.22
C GLN A 108 -4.03 1.33 6.64
N CYS A 109 -2.99 1.00 7.39
CA CYS A 109 -3.10 0.65 8.79
C CYS A 109 -3.30 1.91 9.63
N LEU A 110 -4.23 1.83 10.58
CA LEU A 110 -4.61 2.93 11.47
C LEU A 110 -4.26 2.63 12.92
N GLY A 111 -4.00 3.68 13.69
CA GLY A 111 -3.67 3.60 15.11
C GLY A 111 -2.17 3.72 15.41
N ASN A 112 -1.84 3.91 16.68
CA ASN A 112 -0.48 4.24 17.09
C ASN A 112 0.34 2.98 17.42
N LEU A 113 1.41 2.74 16.65
CA LEU A 113 2.44 1.72 16.92
C LEU A 113 3.16 1.92 18.27
N GLY A 114 3.17 3.16 18.79
CA GLY A 114 3.91 3.58 19.97
C GLY A 114 3.35 3.11 21.31
N ASN A 115 2.11 2.63 21.37
CA ASN A 115 1.51 2.19 22.64
C ASN A 115 1.87 0.76 23.04
N GLN A 116 2.57 -0.02 22.20
CA GLN A 116 2.94 -1.41 22.53
C GLN A 116 4.44 -1.62 22.68
N VAL A 117 5.28 -0.68 22.20
CA VAL A 117 6.73 -0.71 22.45
C VAL A 117 7.08 -0.10 23.82
N GLY A 118 6.14 0.62 24.46
CA GLY A 118 6.34 1.24 25.79
C GLY A 118 5.70 0.52 26.97
N GLN A 119 4.81 -0.47 26.78
CA GLN A 119 4.00 -1.04 27.87
C GLN A 119 4.62 -2.26 28.57
N ASN A 120 5.71 -2.83 28.03
CA ASN A 120 6.52 -3.83 28.71
C ASN A 120 7.87 -3.27 29.19
N ALA A 121 8.05 -1.95 29.20
CA ALA A 121 9.05 -1.36 30.07
C ALA A 121 8.55 -1.51 31.51
N PRO A 122 9.32 -2.10 32.45
CA PRO A 122 8.94 -2.07 33.85
C PRO A 122 8.66 -0.62 34.22
N ALA A 123 7.51 -0.40 34.87
CA ALA A 123 7.08 0.92 35.31
C ALA A 123 8.27 1.68 35.91
N PRO A 124 8.50 2.95 35.54
CA PRO A 124 9.50 3.73 36.26
C PRO A 124 9.00 3.81 37.71
N LEU A 125 9.67 3.05 38.58
CA LEU A 125 9.63 3.28 40.02
C LEU A 125 9.86 4.77 40.20
N LEU A 126 8.85 5.44 40.74
CA LEU A 126 8.79 6.86 41.01
C LEU A 126 10.18 7.43 41.31
N ALA A 127 10.82 7.99 40.29
CA ALA A 127 12.00 8.79 40.49
C ALA A 127 11.51 10.06 41.18
N GLN A 128 12.01 10.24 42.40
CA GLN A 128 11.94 11.42 43.23
C GLN A 128 12.12 12.71 42.40
N PRO A 129 11.68 13.89 42.88
CA PRO A 129 12.01 15.14 42.23
C PRO A 129 13.52 15.37 42.33
N GLN A 130 14.27 14.88 41.35
CA GLN A 130 15.69 15.14 41.24
C GLN A 130 15.85 16.51 40.62
N ALA A 131 16.23 17.44 41.48
CA ALA A 131 16.69 18.77 41.15
C ALA A 131 17.67 18.77 39.97
N GLN A 132 17.48 19.74 39.09
CA GLN A 132 18.51 20.50 38.37
C GLN A 132 19.89 19.85 38.19
N SER A 133 20.26 19.64 36.92
CA SER A 133 21.59 20.06 36.46
C SER A 133 21.56 20.31 34.95
N SER A 134 21.26 21.55 34.59
CA SER A 134 21.97 22.22 33.50
C SER A 134 23.47 22.11 33.80
N ALA A 135 24.15 21.16 33.15
CA ALA A 135 25.59 20.96 33.27
C ALA A 135 26.21 20.92 31.88
N SER A 136 26.78 22.07 31.51
CA SER A 136 27.91 22.25 30.63
C SER A 136 28.86 21.03 30.66
N GLY A 137 28.99 20.33 29.53
CA GLY A 137 29.91 19.21 29.36
C GLY A 137 30.11 18.97 27.88
N SER A 138 31.33 19.20 27.41
CA SER A 138 31.83 19.07 26.02
C SER A 138 31.11 18.02 25.18
N LEU A 139 30.69 18.38 23.95
CA LEU A 139 30.34 17.39 22.92
C LEU A 139 31.46 16.35 22.85
N ASN A 140 31.11 15.06 22.95
CA ASN A 140 32.06 13.97 22.74
C ASN A 140 32.70 14.14 21.35
N LYS A 141 34.01 13.87 21.21
CA LYS A 141 34.77 14.05 19.95
C LYS A 141 34.03 13.49 18.73
N ALA A 142 33.42 12.32 18.86
CA ALA A 142 32.63 11.69 17.80
C ALA A 142 31.36 12.50 17.43
N GLN A 143 30.68 13.09 18.41
CA GLN A 143 29.50 13.92 18.19
C GLN A 143 29.88 15.25 17.52
N TRP A 144 31.03 15.82 17.90
CA TRP A 144 31.57 17.01 17.24
C TRP A 144 31.93 16.74 15.77
N GLN A 145 32.61 15.63 15.49
CA GLN A 145 32.99 15.24 14.12
C GLN A 145 31.76 15.05 13.22
N GLN A 146 30.71 14.38 13.72
CA GLN A 146 29.47 14.18 12.96
C GLN A 146 28.77 15.50 12.63
N GLN A 147 28.72 16.44 13.58
CA GLN A 147 28.08 17.74 13.36
C GLN A 147 28.83 18.57 12.31
N GLN A 148 30.16 18.55 12.32
CA GLN A 148 30.99 19.25 11.34
C GLN A 148 30.84 18.66 9.93
N LEU A 149 30.76 17.32 9.81
CA LEU A 149 30.55 16.65 8.53
C LEU A 149 29.21 17.01 7.89
N GLN A 150 28.13 17.15 8.68
CA GLN A 150 26.83 17.60 8.16
C GLN A 150 26.89 19.02 7.58
N MET A 151 27.56 19.94 8.26
CA MET A 151 27.74 21.32 7.76
C MET A 151 28.59 21.36 6.48
N LEU A 152 29.58 20.47 6.38
CA LEU A 152 30.43 20.36 5.19
C LEU A 152 29.64 19.86 3.97
N GLN A 153 28.70 18.93 4.18
CA GLN A 153 27.83 18.40 3.12
C GLN A 153 26.79 19.42 2.63
N SER A 154 26.31 20.31 3.50
CA SER A 154 25.32 21.32 3.13
C SER A 154 25.89 22.54 2.38
N THR A 155 27.21 22.72 2.40
CA THR A 155 27.86 23.90 1.81
C THR A 155 28.33 23.61 0.38
N PRO A 156 27.87 24.34 -0.65
CA PRO A 156 28.31 24.13 -2.03
C PRO A 156 29.77 24.57 -2.19
N MET A 157 30.69 23.61 -2.31
CA MET A 157 32.14 23.83 -2.47
C MET A 157 32.70 22.94 -3.58
N SER A 158 33.90 23.27 -4.07
CA SER A 158 34.64 22.40 -5.00
C SER A 158 35.09 21.11 -4.29
N TYR A 159 35.21 20.02 -5.06
CA TYR A 159 35.57 18.72 -4.52
C TYR A 159 36.94 18.72 -3.81
N GLU A 160 37.92 19.43 -4.37
CA GLU A 160 39.26 19.55 -3.76
C GLU A 160 39.20 20.24 -2.40
N GLU A 161 38.36 21.27 -2.25
CA GLU A 161 38.20 21.99 -0.99
C GLU A 161 37.43 21.16 0.05
N TYR A 162 36.42 20.40 -0.40
CA TYR A 162 35.72 19.43 0.44
C TYR A 162 36.69 18.38 1.02
N GLN A 163 37.57 17.80 0.19
CA GLN A 163 38.52 16.79 0.64
C GLN A 163 39.53 17.34 1.66
N ARG A 164 40.06 18.55 1.46
CA ARG A 164 40.97 19.17 2.44
C ARG A 164 40.30 19.37 3.79
N ARG A 165 39.08 19.89 3.80
CA ARG A 165 38.32 20.15 5.04
C ARG A 165 37.93 18.86 5.75
N TYR A 166 37.55 17.83 5.00
CA TYR A 166 37.28 16.49 5.55
C TYR A 166 38.51 15.92 6.27
N GLN A 167 39.69 15.98 5.64
CA GLN A 167 40.94 15.49 6.25
C GLN A 167 41.29 16.26 7.54
N GLN A 168 41.05 17.57 7.59
CA GLN A 168 41.26 18.37 8.79
C GLN A 168 40.32 18.00 9.95
N ILE A 169 39.04 17.74 9.66
CA ILE A 169 38.05 17.32 10.67
C ILE A 169 38.40 15.93 11.24
N MET A 170 38.88 15.02 10.40
CA MET A 170 39.22 13.66 10.82
C MET A 170 40.56 13.56 11.57
N ALA A 171 41.47 14.54 11.38
CA ALA A 171 42.76 14.59 12.07
C ALA A 171 42.68 15.16 13.50
N GLN A 172 41.60 15.88 13.83
CA GLN A 172 41.31 16.42 15.18
C GLN A 172 40.65 15.37 16.06
#